data_AF-A0A9C9Z7D6-F1
#
_entry.id   AF-A0A9C9Z7D6-F1
#
_cell.length_a   1.000
_cell.length_b   1.000
_cell.length_c   1.000
_cell.angle_alpha   90.00
_cell.angle_beta   90.00
_cell.angle_gamma   90.00
#
_symmetry.space_group_name_H-M   'P 1'
#
loop_
_entity.id
_entity.type
_entity.pdbx_description
1 polymer ?
#
loop_
_entity_poly.entity_id
_entity_poly.type
_entity_poly.pdbx_seq_one_letter_code
_entity_poly.pdbx_strand_id
1 'polypeptide(L)'
;MIHFEWQEILYLIPLPLLLRYLLPPVRRHQEAALKVPFYQDLLSFGGVSRRVGEQSWAMFLLLLLTWTLLVVAAARPQWLGEPVVLPASGRDLMLAVDTSGSMEMTDMSLNGRPVDRLTVVKSVAGDFIERRV
;
A
#
# COMPACT_ATOMS: atom_id res chain seq x y z
N MET A 1 14.57 -9.82 -6.63
CA MET A 1 13.60 -9.77 -7.76
C MET A 1 12.79 -8.47 -7.63
N ILE A 2 12.29 -7.90 -8.73
CA ILE A 2 11.41 -6.72 -8.63
C ILE A 2 10.04 -7.18 -8.13
N HIS A 3 9.62 -6.64 -6.99
CA HIS A 3 8.30 -6.84 -6.41
C HIS A 3 7.53 -5.51 -6.42
N PHE A 4 6.24 -5.56 -6.70
CA PHE A 4 5.36 -4.40 -6.58
C PHE A 4 4.62 -4.49 -5.25
N GLU A 5 4.87 -3.55 -4.35
CA GLU A 5 4.20 -3.51 -3.06
C GLU A 5 2.68 -3.33 -3.22
N TRP A 6 2.29 -2.51 -4.19
CA TRP A 6 0.89 -2.16 -4.45
C TRP A 6 0.47 -2.62 -5.85
N GLN A 7 0.50 -3.93 -6.07
CA GLN A 7 0.14 -4.55 -7.36
C GLN A 7 -1.26 -4.14 -7.87
N GLU A 8 -2.21 -3.89 -6.96
CA GLU A 8 -3.59 -3.49 -7.28
C GLU A 8 -3.65 -2.17 -8.06
N ILE A 9 -2.65 -1.30 -7.91
CA ILE A 9 -2.56 -0.02 -8.63
C ILE A 9 -2.38 -0.23 -10.13
N LEU A 10 -1.82 -1.37 -10.56
CA LEU A 10 -1.64 -1.68 -11.97
C LEU A 10 -2.98 -1.82 -12.72
N TYR A 11 -4.09 -2.10 -12.02
CA TYR A 11 -5.42 -2.09 -12.62
C TYR A 11 -5.88 -0.71 -13.11
N LEU A 12 -5.16 0.37 -12.77
CA LEU A 12 -5.41 1.72 -13.30
C LEU A 12 -4.79 1.97 -14.68
N ILE A 13 -3.94 1.06 -15.20
CA ILE A 13 -3.39 1.16 -16.55
C ILE A 13 -4.48 1.33 -17.63
N PRO A 14 -5.55 0.51 -17.68
CA PRO A 14 -6.60 0.67 -18.68
C PRO A 14 -7.52 1.89 -18.45
N LEU A 15 -7.39 2.62 -17.34
CA LEU A 15 -8.30 3.69 -16.96
C LEU A 15 -8.50 4.77 -18.04
N PRO A 16 -7.45 5.31 -18.70
CA PRO A 16 -7.63 6.34 -19.73
C PRO A 16 -8.41 5.83 -20.96
N LEU A 17 -8.22 4.54 -21.31
CA LEU A 17 -8.94 3.90 -22.41
C LEU A 17 -10.40 3.63 -22.05
N LEU A 18 -10.64 3.15 -20.83
CA LEU A 18 -11.99 2.98 -20.28
C LEU A 18 -12.75 4.30 -20.24
N LEU A 19 -12.15 5.36 -19.70
CA LEU A 19 -12.76 6.68 -19.67
C LEU A 19 -13.07 7.20 -21.07
N ARG A 20 -12.17 6.99 -22.04
CA ARG A 20 -12.41 7.36 -23.44
C ARG A 20 -13.55 6.56 -24.10
N TYR A 21 -13.73 5.30 -23.71
CA TYR A 21 -14.80 4.44 -24.23
C TYR A 21 -16.16 4.72 -23.58
N LEU A 22 -16.17 4.96 -22.27
CA LEU A 22 -17.38 5.15 -21.46
C LEU A 22 -17.91 6.58 -21.47
N LEU A 23 -17.03 7.58 -21.51
CA LEU A 23 -17.44 8.98 -21.42
C LEU A 23 -17.71 9.56 -22.81
N PRO A 24 -18.76 10.39 -22.95
CA PRO A 24 -18.99 11.12 -24.19
C PRO A 24 -17.83 12.08 -24.46
N PRO A 25 -17.49 12.32 -25.74
CA PRO A 25 -16.49 13.32 -26.07
C PRO A 25 -16.92 14.68 -25.51
N VAL A 26 -15.99 15.35 -24.83
CA VAL A 26 -16.23 16.69 -24.31
C VAL A 26 -16.59 17.58 -25.50
N ARG A 27 -17.80 18.13 -25.48
CA ARG A 27 -18.21 19.15 -26.45
C ARG A 27 -17.25 20.31 -26.28
N ARG A 28 -16.35 20.50 -27.24
CA ARG A 28 -15.63 21.76 -27.36
C ARG A 28 -16.71 22.82 -27.41
N HIS A 29 -16.83 23.60 -26.33
CA HIS A 29 -17.56 24.85 -26.41
C HIS A 29 -16.85 25.61 -27.53
N GLN A 30 -17.51 25.73 -28.67
CA GLN A 30 -17.23 26.83 -29.56
C GLN A 30 -17.57 28.03 -28.69
N GLU A 31 -16.54 28.68 -28.14
CA GLU A 31 -16.69 29.99 -27.54
C GLU A 31 -17.61 30.77 -28.48
N ALA A 32 -18.68 31.36 -27.92
CA ALA A 32 -19.73 32.00 -28.67
C ALA A 32 -19.08 32.94 -29.70
N ALA A 33 -19.05 32.50 -30.96
CA ALA A 33 -18.44 33.28 -32.01
C ALA A 33 -19.32 34.53 -32.16
N LEU A 34 -18.80 35.67 -31.74
CA LEU A 34 -19.42 36.95 -31.97
C LEU A 34 -19.51 37.11 -33.49
N LYS A 35 -20.71 36.96 -34.06
CA LYS A 35 -20.94 37.15 -35.49
C LYS A 35 -20.79 38.63 -35.80
N VAL A 36 -19.56 39.04 -36.07
CA VAL A 36 -19.24 40.39 -36.51
C VAL A 36 -19.24 40.44 -38.04
N PRO A 37 -19.73 41.54 -38.65
CA PRO A 37 -19.80 41.67 -40.11
C PRO A 37 -18.43 41.71 -40.81
N PHE A 38 -17.33 41.78 -40.05
CA PHE A 38 -15.94 41.78 -40.52
C PHE A 38 -15.19 40.46 -40.21
N TYR A 39 -15.91 39.34 -40.08
CA TYR A 39 -15.34 38.01 -39.81
C TYR A 39 -14.25 37.60 -40.81
N GLN A 40 -14.41 37.95 -42.08
CA GLN A 40 -13.46 37.62 -43.15
C GLN A 40 -12.14 38.39 -43.00
N ASP A 41 -12.20 39.64 -42.55
CA ASP A 41 -11.01 40.47 -42.30
C ASP A 41 -10.25 39.94 -41.08
N LEU A 42 -10.94 39.53 -40.01
CA LEU A 42 -10.32 38.92 -38.83
C LEU A 42 -9.58 37.61 -39.13
N LEU A 43 -10.12 36.75 -39.99
CA LEU A 43 -9.44 35.53 -40.40
C LEU A 43 -8.15 35.82 -41.20
N SER A 44 -8.11 36.94 -41.92
CA SER A 44 -6.95 37.34 -42.71
C SER A 44 -5.79 37.88 -41.84
N PHE A 45 -6.10 38.53 -40.71
CA PHE A 45 -5.11 38.94 -39.71
C PHE A 45 -4.74 37.82 -38.72
N GLY A 46 -5.68 36.89 -38.46
CA GLY A 46 -5.54 35.75 -37.56
C GLY A 46 -4.99 34.50 -38.23
N GLY A 47 -3.93 34.65 -39.03
CA GLY A 47 -3.25 33.57 -39.75
C GLY A 47 -2.47 32.60 -38.87
N VAL A 48 -3.08 32.04 -37.83
CA VAL A 48 -2.65 30.76 -37.23
C VAL A 48 -3.90 29.96 -36.92
N SER A 49 -4.55 29.47 -37.98
CA SER A 49 -5.35 28.26 -37.88
C SER A 49 -4.42 27.10 -37.54
N ARG A 50 -3.94 27.01 -36.29
CA ARG A 50 -3.43 25.74 -35.78
C ARG A 50 -4.55 24.76 -36.02
N ARG A 51 -4.29 23.71 -36.80
CA ARG A 51 -5.20 22.57 -36.91
C ARG A 51 -5.32 21.94 -35.52
N VAL A 52 -6.24 22.44 -34.70
CA VAL A 52 -6.57 21.88 -33.38
C VAL A 52 -7.35 20.54 -33.54
N GLY A 53 -7.34 19.93 -34.73
CA GLY A 53 -8.12 18.76 -35.09
C GLY A 53 -7.32 17.47 -35.32
N GLU A 54 -6.03 17.55 -35.62
CA GLU A 54 -5.19 16.35 -35.78
C GLU A 54 -4.46 16.12 -34.46
N GLN A 55 -5.12 15.51 -33.48
CA GLN A 55 -4.39 14.88 -32.39
C GLN A 55 -3.43 13.89 -33.04
N SER A 56 -2.14 14.23 -33.09
CA SER A 56 -1.14 13.31 -33.60
C SER A 56 -1.21 12.05 -32.76
N TRP A 57 -1.35 10.90 -33.41
CA TRP A 57 -1.31 9.59 -32.76
C TRP A 57 -0.07 9.47 -31.87
N ALA A 58 1.03 10.14 -32.23
CA ALA A 58 2.24 10.29 -31.43
C ALA A 58 1.98 10.97 -30.07
N MET A 59 1.22 12.07 -30.02
CA MET A 59 0.86 12.72 -28.75
C MET A 59 -0.03 11.82 -27.89
N PHE A 60 -0.98 11.10 -28.51
CA PHE A 60 -1.82 10.14 -27.78
C PHE A 60 -0.98 9.00 -27.17
N LEU A 61 -0.06 8.42 -27.94
CA LEU A 61 0.86 7.40 -27.44
C LEU A 61 1.77 7.93 -26.33
N LEU A 62 2.27 9.17 -26.45
CA LEU A 62 3.11 9.78 -25.43
C LEU A 62 2.35 10.01 -24.11
N LEU A 63 1.08 10.42 -24.18
CA LEU A 63 0.22 10.54 -23.00
C LEU A 63 -0.06 9.18 -22.37
N LEU A 64 -0.35 8.16 -23.18
CA LEU A 64 -0.58 6.79 -22.69
C LEU A 64 0.68 6.20 -22.04
N LEU A 65 1.84 6.44 -22.64
CA LEU A 65 3.14 6.03 -22.08
C LEU A 65 3.41 6.75 -20.75
N THR A 66 3.24 8.07 -20.71
CA THR A 66 3.40 8.87 -19.47
C THR A 66 2.48 8.37 -18.37
N TRP A 67 1.21 8.09 -18.68
CA TRP A 67 0.26 7.52 -17.72
C TRP A 67 0.73 6.16 -17.21
N THR A 68 1.14 5.27 -18.10
CA THR A 68 1.61 3.92 -17.74
C THR A 68 2.83 4.00 -16.82
N LEU A 69 3.80 4.86 -17.13
CA LEU A 69 4.98 5.08 -16.30
C LEU A 69 4.62 5.63 -14.91
N LEU A 70 3.64 6.55 -14.84
CA LEU A 70 3.16 7.09 -13.58
C LEU A 70 2.50 6.00 -12.72
N VAL A 71 1.67 5.15 -13.31
CA VAL A 71 1.03 4.01 -12.61
C VAL A 71 2.08 3.01 -12.13
N VAL A 72 3.06 2.67 -12.97
CA VAL A 72 4.17 1.76 -12.60
C VAL A 72 5.00 2.34 -11.46
N ALA A 73 5.31 3.64 -11.49
CA ALA A 73 6.02 4.31 -10.40
C ALA A 73 5.20 4.31 -9.10
N ALA A 74 3.89 4.57 -9.20
CA ALA A 74 2.97 4.54 -8.08
C ALA A 74 2.82 3.14 -7.47
N ALA A 75 2.92 2.06 -8.26
CA ALA A 75 2.88 0.68 -7.77
C ALA A 75 4.11 0.29 -6.91
N ARG A 76 5.05 1.22 -6.71
CA ARG A 76 6.22 1.11 -5.83
C ARG A 76 7.06 -0.14 -6.14
N PRO A 77 7.73 -0.19 -7.31
CA PRO A 77 8.63 -1.29 -7.64
C PRO A 77 9.82 -1.29 -6.67
N GLN A 78 10.03 -2.42 -6.01
CA GLN A 78 11.10 -2.60 -5.03
C GLN A 78 11.98 -3.77 -5.45
N TRP A 79 13.29 -3.58 -5.33
CA TRP A 79 14.23 -4.68 -5.40
C TRP A 79 14.39 -5.26 -3.99
N LEU A 80 13.60 -6.27 -3.68
CA LEU A 80 13.76 -7.01 -2.44
C LEU A 80 15.01 -7.89 -2.57
N GLY A 81 15.93 -7.73 -1.61
CA GLY A 81 17.10 -8.59 -1.45
C GLY A 81 16.71 -9.95 -0.87
N GLU A 82 17.71 -10.73 -0.46
CA GLU A 82 17.45 -12.01 0.18
C GLU A 82 16.67 -11.83 1.49
N PRO A 83 15.72 -12.73 1.80
CA PRO A 83 15.02 -12.71 3.07
C PRO A 83 16.02 -12.76 4.21
N VAL A 84 16.04 -11.72 5.05
CA VAL A 84 16.80 -11.76 6.30
C VAL A 84 15.98 -12.57 7.28
N VAL A 85 16.40 -13.80 7.53
CA VAL A 85 15.94 -14.56 8.70
C VAL A 85 16.34 -13.73 9.92
N LEU A 86 15.36 -13.10 10.58
CA LEU A 86 15.60 -12.58 11.90
C LEU A 86 16.05 -13.78 12.74
N PRO A 87 17.26 -13.75 13.33
CA PRO A 87 17.61 -14.78 14.28
C PRO A 87 16.51 -14.76 15.33
N ALA A 88 15.80 -15.88 15.49
CA ALA A 88 15.03 -16.11 16.70
C ALA A 88 16.06 -15.98 17.81
N SER A 89 16.15 -14.80 18.44
CA SER A 89 17.10 -14.62 19.52
C SER A 89 16.64 -15.58 20.61
N GLY A 90 17.32 -16.71 20.74
CA GLY A 90 17.26 -17.50 21.96
C GLY A 90 17.66 -16.52 23.06
N ARG A 91 16.68 -16.01 23.80
CA ARG A 91 16.97 -15.17 24.95
C ARG A 91 17.35 -16.14 26.05
N ASP A 92 18.55 -15.98 26.59
CA ASP A 92 18.91 -16.67 27.82
C ASP A 92 17.98 -16.17 28.92
N LEU A 93 17.24 -17.09 29.54
CA LEU A 93 16.22 -16.79 30.52
C LEU A 93 16.60 -17.48 31.82
N MET A 94 16.98 -16.69 32.83
CA MET A 94 17.28 -17.18 34.17
C MET A 94 16.08 -16.91 35.08
N LEU A 95 15.49 -17.97 35.62
CA LEU A 95 14.41 -17.89 36.61
C LEU A 95 14.98 -18.16 37.99
N ALA A 96 14.94 -17.15 38.88
CA ALA A 96 15.27 -17.32 40.29
C ALA A 96 13.96 -17.42 41.09
N VAL A 97 13.88 -18.43 41.95
CA VAL A 97 12.70 -18.72 42.78
C VAL A 97 13.11 -18.63 44.24
N ASP A 98 12.34 -17.88 45.04
CA ASP A 98 12.53 -17.82 46.49
C ASP A 98 12.17 -19.17 47.13
N THR A 99 12.91 -19.55 48.16
CA THR A 99 12.68 -20.76 48.97
C THR A 99 12.59 -20.44 50.47
N SER A 100 12.34 -19.17 50.82
CA SER A 100 12.11 -18.73 52.19
C SER A 100 10.87 -19.38 52.80
N GLY A 101 10.74 -19.37 54.13
CA GLY A 101 9.58 -19.94 54.83
C GLY A 101 8.23 -19.32 54.45
N SER A 102 8.22 -18.13 53.85
CA SER A 102 6.99 -17.54 53.29
C SER A 102 6.41 -18.36 52.13
N MET A 103 7.23 -19.19 51.49
CA MET A 103 6.82 -20.04 50.38
C MET A 103 6.04 -21.29 50.82
N GLU A 104 6.06 -21.63 52.11
CA GLU A 104 5.26 -22.70 52.72
C GLU A 104 3.83 -22.25 53.08
N MET A 105 3.52 -20.96 52.96
CA MET A 105 2.18 -20.44 53.24
C MET A 105 1.15 -21.02 52.26
N THR A 106 0.12 -21.67 52.81
CA THR A 106 -0.96 -22.32 52.06
C THR A 106 -2.10 -21.37 51.71
N ASP A 107 -1.73 -20.19 51.21
CA ASP A 107 -2.67 -19.11 50.86
C ASP A 107 -2.99 -19.04 49.35
N MET A 108 -2.47 -19.97 48.56
CA MET A 108 -2.73 -20.09 47.13
C MET A 108 -3.66 -21.27 46.82
N SER A 109 -4.22 -21.30 45.61
CA SER A 109 -5.07 -22.40 45.15
C SER A 109 -4.66 -22.87 43.76
N LEU A 110 -4.58 -24.20 43.60
CA LEU A 110 -4.31 -24.85 42.32
C LEU A 110 -5.37 -25.93 42.10
N ASN A 111 -6.10 -25.86 40.98
CA ASN A 111 -7.22 -26.76 40.66
C ASN A 111 -8.27 -26.84 41.79
N GLY A 112 -8.55 -25.70 42.43
CA GLY A 112 -9.53 -25.59 43.53
C GLY A 112 -9.06 -26.16 44.86
N ARG A 113 -7.80 -26.60 44.99
CA ARG A 113 -7.21 -27.09 46.24
C ARG A 113 -6.26 -26.05 46.83
N PRO A 114 -6.33 -25.76 48.13
CA PRO A 114 -5.35 -24.90 48.78
C PRO A 114 -3.96 -25.55 48.76
N VAL A 115 -2.96 -24.79 48.35
CA VAL A 115 -1.57 -25.24 48.19
C VAL A 115 -0.61 -24.14 48.62
N ASP A 116 0.64 -24.53 48.92
CA ASP A 116 1.70 -23.57 49.21
C ASP A 116 2.13 -22.79 47.95
N ARG A 117 2.75 -21.62 48.16
CA ARG A 117 3.20 -20.74 47.06
C ARG A 117 4.25 -21.40 46.16
N LEU A 118 5.17 -22.20 46.72
CA LEU A 118 6.22 -22.86 45.93
C LEU A 118 5.63 -23.86 44.94
N THR A 119 4.60 -24.59 45.36
CA THR A 119 3.86 -25.54 44.53
C THR A 119 3.21 -24.85 43.33
N VAL A 120 2.58 -23.67 43.53
CA VAL A 120 2.01 -22.90 42.42
C VAL A 120 3.09 -22.40 41.46
N VAL A 121 4.19 -21.86 41.98
CA VAL A 121 5.30 -21.38 41.14
C VAL A 121 5.87 -22.51 40.28
N LYS A 122 6.06 -23.70 40.84
CA LYS A 122 6.52 -24.88 40.09
C LYS A 122 5.56 -25.26 38.96
N SER A 123 4.25 -25.22 39.21
CA SER A 123 3.24 -25.50 38.18
C SER A 123 3.32 -24.50 37.03
N VAL A 124 3.31 -23.20 37.34
CA VAL A 124 3.31 -22.14 36.32
C VAL A 124 4.64 -22.10 35.56
N ALA A 125 5.76 -22.26 36.26
CA ALA A 125 7.08 -22.31 35.63
C ALA A 125 7.22 -23.55 34.73
N GLY A 126 6.69 -24.70 35.14
CA GLY A 126 6.65 -25.91 34.33
C GLY A 126 5.90 -25.70 33.02
N ASP A 127 4.65 -25.22 33.09
CA ASP A 127 3.82 -24.91 31.92
C ASP A 127 4.50 -23.88 30.99
N PHE A 128 5.20 -22.90 31.56
CA PHE A 128 5.94 -21.89 30.82
C PHE A 128 7.13 -22.46 30.04
N ILE A 129 7.84 -23.43 30.65
CA ILE A 129 8.99 -24.11 30.04
C ILE A 129 8.52 -25.04 28.93
N GLU A 130 7.47 -25.84 29.16
CA GLU A 130 6.94 -26.78 28.17
C GLU A 130 6.45 -26.10 26.89
N ARG A 131 5.85 -24.90 27.01
CA ARG A 131 5.44 -24.10 25.85
C ARG A 131 6.60 -23.49 25.05
N ARG A 132 7.83 -23.53 25.58
CA ARG A 132 9.04 -22.92 24.99
C ARG A 132 10.11 -23.92 24.56
N VAL A 133 9.98 -25.19 24.94
CA VAL A 133 10.74 -26.31 24.36
C VAL A 133 10.07 -26.74 23.07
#